data_AF-A0A1J5JRJ8-F1
#
_entry.id   AF-A0A1J5JRJ8-F1
#
_cell.length_a   1.000
_cell.length_b   1.000
_cell.length_c   1.000
_cell.angle_alpha   90.00
_cell.angle_beta   90.00
_cell.angle_gamma   90.00
#
_symmetry.space_group_name_H-M   'P 1'
#
loop_
_entity.id
_entity.type
_entity.pdbx_description
1 polymer ?
#
loop_
_entity_poly.entity_id
_entity_poly.type
_entity_poly.pdbx_seq_one_letter_code
_entity_poly.pdbx_strand_id
1 'polypeptide(L)' 'MRNGTQALAAHQPALEAALHVALVNRGCLIAPFHNMMLISPATRKRQIKRLIAAFDEILTDLFQPSFP' A
#
# COMPACT_ATOMS: atom_id res chain seq x y z
N MET A 1 -16.40 -4.05 1.49
CA MET A 1 -16.73 -4.83 2.71
C MET A 1 -17.64 -4.01 3.60
N ARG A 2 -18.46 -4.63 4.46
CA ARG A 2 -19.51 -3.93 5.24
C ARG A 2 -19.15 -3.75 6.72
N ASN A 3 -18.22 -4.53 7.27
CA ASN A 3 -17.81 -4.46 8.68
C ASN A 3 -16.35 -4.89 8.89
N GLY A 4 -15.84 -4.69 10.12
CA GLY A 4 -14.46 -5.02 10.49
C GLY A 4 -14.12 -6.51 10.40
N THR A 5 -15.06 -7.40 10.71
CA THR A 5 -14.85 -8.86 10.58
C THR A 5 -14.58 -9.27 9.14
N GLN A 6 -15.31 -8.70 8.18
CA GLN A 6 -15.08 -8.95 6.76
C GLN A 6 -13.75 -8.37 6.27
N ALA A 7 -13.35 -7.19 6.79
CA ALA A 7 -12.04 -6.62 6.52
C ALA A 7 -10.92 -7.53 7.00
N LEU A 8 -11.04 -8.05 8.23
CA LEU A 8 -10.07 -8.98 8.79
C LEU A 8 -9.95 -10.26 7.95
N ALA A 9 -11.09 -10.83 7.54
CA ALA A 9 -11.12 -12.05 6.73
C ALA A 9 -10.51 -11.87 5.33
N ALA A 10 -10.40 -10.64 4.83
CA ALA A 10 -9.86 -10.36 3.52
C ALA A 10 -8.35 -10.06 3.51
N HIS A 11 -7.69 -10.06 4.66
CA HIS A 11 -6.24 -9.93 4.73
C HIS A 11 -5.56 -11.01 3.91
N GLN A 12 -4.51 -10.62 3.19
CA GLN A 12 -3.65 -11.50 2.40
C GLN A 12 -2.21 -11.29 2.84
N PRO A 13 -1.73 -11.99 3.89
CA PRO A 13 -0.50 -11.64 4.59
C PRO A 13 0.74 -11.55 3.69
N ALA A 14 0.89 -12.48 2.73
CA ALA A 14 2.02 -12.48 1.80
C ALA A 14 2.00 -11.27 0.85
N LEU A 15 0.83 -10.90 0.34
CA LEU A 15 0.66 -9.73 -0.52
C LEU A 15 0.90 -8.44 0.28
N GLU A 16 0.37 -8.36 1.49
CA GLU A 16 0.53 -7.20 2.37
C GLU A 16 1.99 -6.96 2.74
N ALA A 17 2.72 -8.03 3.12
CA ALA A 17 4.15 -7.94 3.39
C ALA A 17 4.95 -7.47 2.16
N ALA A 18 4.64 -7.99 0.97
CA ALA A 18 5.29 -7.57 -0.27
C ALA A 18 5.03 -6.09 -0.56
N LEU A 19 3.79 -5.62 -0.41
CA LEU A 19 3.42 -4.21 -0.57
C LEU A 19 4.17 -3.32 0.44
N HIS A 20 4.23 -3.70 1.73
CA HIS A 20 4.93 -2.92 2.76
C HIS A 20 6.42 -2.79 2.47
N VAL A 21 7.09 -3.88 2.09
CA VAL A 21 8.52 -3.85 1.72
C VAL A 21 8.74 -2.98 0.49
N ALA A 22 7.90 -3.13 -0.54
CA ALA A 22 8.03 -2.38 -1.79
C ALA A 22 7.78 -0.87 -1.59
N LEU A 23 6.87 -0.48 -0.69
CA LEU A 23 6.63 0.91 -0.30
C LEU A 23 7.82 1.51 0.45
N VAL A 24 8.42 0.75 1.39
CA VAL A 24 9.60 1.20 2.13
C VAL A 24 10.76 1.48 1.18
N ASN A 25 10.99 0.60 0.21
CA ASN A 25 12.01 0.79 -0.84
C ASN A 25 11.77 2.03 -1.72
N ARG A 26 10.54 2.56 -1.75
CA ARG A 26 10.13 3.79 -2.46
C ARG A 26 10.00 5.01 -1.54
N GLY A 27 10.46 4.92 -0.30
CA GLY A 27 10.46 6.03 0.67
C GLY A 27 9.09 6.33 1.29
N CYS A 28 8.21 5.33 1.35
CA CYS A 28 6.90 5.38 1.98
C CYS A 28 6.81 4.34 3.10
N LEU A 29 6.73 4.82 4.35
CA LEU A 29 6.52 3.95 5.52
C LEU A 29 5.06 4.07 5.97
N ILE A 30 4.35 2.94 5.97
CA ILE A 30 3.03 2.80 6.57
C ILE A 30 3.08 1.72 7.65
N ALA A 31 2.12 1.73 8.58
CA ALA A 31 2.06 0.75 9.64
C ALA A 31 1.81 -0.66 9.06
N PRO A 32 2.54 -1.70 9.50
CA PRO A 32 2.52 -3.03 8.88
C PRO A 32 1.25 -3.86 9.21
N PHE A 33 0.26 -3.24 9.84
CA PHE A 33 -1.00 -3.88 10.25
C PHE A 33 -2.22 -3.22 9.61
N HIS A 34 -2.03 -2.20 8.76
CA HIS A 34 -3.10 -1.62 7.97
C HIS A 34 -2.62 -1.27 6.56
N ASN A 35 -3.54 -1.32 5.59
CA ASN A 35 -3.29 -0.91 4.20
C ASN A 35 -3.79 0.52 3.97
N MET A 36 -3.55 1.42 4.93
CA MET A 36 -3.99 2.81 4.88
C MET A 36 -2.92 3.76 5.41
N MET A 37 -3.05 5.05 5.08
CA MET A 37 -2.26 6.13 5.65
C MET A 37 -3.14 7.01 6.51
N LEU A 38 -2.84 7.07 7.82
CA LEU A 38 -3.34 8.14 8.68
C LEU A 38 -2.42 9.36 8.54
N ILE A 39 -2.99 10.55 8.38
CA ILE A 39 -2.23 11.79 8.17
C ILE A 39 -2.34 12.72 9.39
N SER A 40 -1.34 13.56 9.58
CA SER A 40 -1.33 14.62 10.59
C SER A 40 -1.45 16.00 9.93
N PRO A 41 -1.70 17.09 10.67
CA PRO A 41 -1.65 18.45 10.11
C PRO A 41 -0.31 18.82 9.45
N ALA A 42 0.79 18.15 9.82
CA ALA A 42 2.11 18.36 9.20
C ALA A 42 2.26 17.66 7.84
N THR A 43 1.37 16.71 7.50
CA THR A 43 1.43 15.95 6.24
C THR A 43 1.08 16.87 5.06
N ARG A 44 2.01 17.02 4.13
CA ARG A 44 1.83 17.83 2.92
C ARG A 44 1.24 17.01 1.78
N LYS A 45 0.52 17.66 0.86
CA LYS A 45 -0.04 17.04 -0.35
C LYS A 45 0.99 16.21 -1.14
N ARG A 46 2.25 16.66 -1.20
CA ARG A 46 3.33 15.91 -1.89
C ARG A 46 3.62 14.53 -1.29
N GLN A 47 3.46 14.37 0.03
CA GLN A 47 3.69 13.10 0.71
C GLN A 47 2.57 12.11 0.39
N ILE A 48 1.32 12.60 0.33
CA ILE A 48 0.16 11.82 -0.12
C ILE A 48 0.36 11.39 -1.58
N LYS A 49 0.74 12.31 -2.46
CA LYS A 49 1.03 12.00 -3.87
C LYS A 49 2.13 10.96 -4.03
N ARG A 50 3.20 11.02 -3.22
CA ARG A 50 4.29 10.05 -3.25
C ARG A 50 3.82 8.64 -2.88
N LEU A 51 2.96 8.51 -1.86
CA LEU A 51 2.37 7.21 -1.52
C LEU A 51 1.54 6.64 -2.66
N ILE A 52 0.68 7.48 -3.27
CA ILE A 52 -0.18 7.05 -4.39
C ILE A 52 0.67 6.60 -5.59
N ALA A 53 1.67 7.40 -5.98
CA ALA A 53 2.56 7.06 -7.09
C ALA A 53 3.36 5.77 -6.83
N ALA A 54 3.93 5.61 -5.63
CA ALA A 54 4.64 4.40 -5.26
C ALA A 54 3.74 3.16 -5.28
N PHE A 55 2.48 3.30 -4.84
CA PHE A 55 1.53 2.21 -4.88
C PHE A 55 1.17 1.82 -6.33
N ASP A 56 0.96 2.80 -7.20
CA ASP A 56 0.66 2.59 -8.62
C ASP A 56 1.80 1.89 -9.37
N GLU A 57 3.05 2.29 -9.09
CA GLU A 57 4.25 1.60 -9.61
C GLU A 57 4.30 0.13 -9.15
N ILE A 58 3.98 -0.15 -7.88
CA ILE A 58 3.98 -1.52 -7.38
C ILE A 58 2.88 -2.36 -8.04
N LEU A 59 1.68 -1.80 -8.25
CA LEU A 59 0.62 -2.48 -8.98
C LEU A 59 1.03 -2.75 -10.43
N THR A 60 1.70 -1.79 -11.06
CA THR A 60 2.25 -1.97 -12.40
C THR A 60 3.21 -3.15 -12.43
N ASP A 61 4.14 -3.24 -11.46
CA ASP A 61 5.09 -4.37 -11.35
C ASP A 61 4.39 -5.71 -11.12
N LEU A 62 3.37 -5.76 -10.25
CA LEU A 62 2.66 -7.00 -9.89
C LEU A 62 1.74 -7.52 -11.00
N PHE A 63 1.19 -6.62 -11.80
CA PHE A 63 0.23 -6.95 -12.85
C PHE A 63 0.77 -6.68 -14.25
N GLN A 64 2.10 -6.60 -14.42
CA GLN A 64 2.68 -6.54 -15.76
C GLN A 64 2.11 -7.68 -16.60
N PRO A 65 1.69 -7.43 -17.85
CA PRO A 65 1.34 -8.51 -18.73
C PRO A 65 2.54 -9.45 -18.78
N SER A 66 2.33 -10.69 -18.37
CA SER A 66 3.34 -11.74 -18.47
C SER A 66 3.90 -11.70 -19.88
N PHE A 67 5.22 -11.52 -20.00
CA PHE A 67 5.92 -11.65 -21.28
C PHE A 67 5.46 -12.94 -21.98
N PRO A 68 5.28 -12.95 -23.31
CA PRO A 68 4.94 -14.15 -24.05
C PRO A 68 5.96 -15.27 -23.83
#